data_AF-Q5ZGJ6-F1
#
_entry.id   AF-Q5ZGJ6-F1
#
_cell.length_a   1.000
_cell.length_b   1.000
_cell.length_c   1.000
_cell.angle_alpha   90.00
_cell.angle_beta   90.00
_cell.angle_gamma   90.00
#
_symmetry.space_group_name_H-M   'P 1'
#
loop_
_entity.id
_entity.type
_entity.pdbx_description
1 polymer ?
#
loop_
_entity_poly.entity_id
_entity_poly.type
_entity_poly.pdbx_seq_one_letter_code
_entity_poly.pdbx_strand_id
1 'polypeptide(L)'
;SLGQGLEFLIYFQGNSAPDKSGLPSDRFSAERTGGSVSTLTIQRTQQEDSAVYLCASSGGLAGYLNEQFFGPGTRLTVLGK
;
A
#
# COMPACT_ATOMS: atom_id res chain seq x y z
N SER A 1 10.45 -15.99 -13.27
CA SER A 1 9.05 -16.42 -13.08
C SER A 1 8.14 -15.37 -13.71
N LEU A 2 6.92 -15.73 -14.14
CA LEU A 2 5.88 -14.70 -14.26
C LEU A 2 5.81 -13.99 -12.90
N GLY A 3 5.85 -12.65 -12.91
CA GLY A 3 5.98 -11.84 -11.72
C GLY A 3 4.97 -12.21 -10.65
N GLN A 4 5.39 -12.10 -9.39
CA GLN A 4 4.52 -12.25 -8.24
C GLN A 4 3.31 -11.32 -8.42
N GLY A 5 2.10 -11.85 -8.21
CA GLY A 5 0.87 -11.08 -8.33
C GLY A 5 0.85 -9.90 -7.35
N LEU A 6 -0.09 -8.97 -7.54
CA LEU A 6 -0.30 -7.90 -6.57
C LEU A 6 -0.68 -8.49 -5.20
N GLU A 7 0.02 -8.03 -4.17
CA GLU A 7 -0.27 -8.36 -2.78
C GLU A 7 -0.91 -7.14 -2.11
N PHE A 8 -1.99 -7.40 -1.35
CA PHE A 8 -2.71 -6.34 -0.65
C PHE A 8 -2.00 -6.00 0.67
N LEU A 9 -1.60 -4.73 0.83
CA LEU A 9 -0.93 -4.25 2.03
C LEU A 9 -1.91 -3.70 3.08
N ILE A 10 -2.63 -2.64 2.72
CA ILE A 10 -3.47 -1.88 3.66
C ILE A 10 -4.42 -0.94 2.91
N TYR A 11 -5.53 -0.57 3.54
CA TYR A 11 -6.44 0.48 3.08
C TYR A 11 -6.91 1.38 4.21
N PHE A 12 -7.46 2.55 3.85
CA PHE A 12 -8.04 3.51 4.79
C PHE A 12 -9.49 3.82 4.44
N GLN A 13 -10.35 3.87 5.47
CA GLN A 13 -11.67 4.49 5.41
C GLN A 13 -11.63 5.77 6.25
N GLY A 14 -11.71 6.94 5.60
CA GLY A 14 -11.39 8.20 6.27
C GLY A 14 -9.94 8.19 6.73
N ASN A 15 -9.68 8.41 8.03
CA ASN A 15 -8.34 8.30 8.62
C ASN A 15 -8.11 6.96 9.34
N SER A 16 -9.08 6.04 9.29
CA SER A 16 -9.02 4.75 9.99
C SER A 16 -8.45 3.67 9.06
N ALA A 17 -7.55 2.84 9.59
CA ALA A 17 -7.07 1.62 8.94
C ALA A 17 -7.72 0.39 9.62
N PRO A 18 -8.89 -0.06 9.14
CA PRO A 18 -9.66 -1.10 9.81
C PRO A 18 -9.02 -2.50 9.71
N ASP A 19 -8.20 -2.73 8.68
CA ASP A 19 -7.45 -3.98 8.50
C ASP A 19 -5.98 -3.67 8.21
N LYS A 20 -5.11 -4.28 9.00
CA LYS A 20 -3.65 -4.17 8.88
C LYS A 20 -2.98 -5.53 8.68
N SER A 21 -3.77 -6.60 8.51
CA SER A 21 -3.27 -7.97 8.40
C SER A 21 -2.43 -8.22 7.15
N GLY A 22 -2.58 -7.38 6.11
CA GLY A 22 -1.75 -7.40 4.90
C GLY A 22 -0.36 -6.77 5.06
N LEU A 23 -0.05 -6.13 6.19
CA LEU A 23 1.30 -5.62 6.45
C LEU A 23 2.25 -6.80 6.79
N PRO A 24 3.37 -6.99 6.07
CA PRO A 24 4.21 -8.19 6.22
C PRO A 24 4.87 -8.33 7.61
N SER A 25 5.14 -7.22 8.28
CA SER A 25 5.80 -7.20 9.60
C SER A 25 5.64 -5.85 10.28
N ASP A 26 6.14 -5.75 11.51
CA ASP A 26 6.24 -4.51 12.32
C ASP A 26 7.13 -3.43 11.68
N ARG A 27 7.93 -3.78 10.67
CA ARG A 27 8.74 -2.85 9.87
C ARG A 27 7.89 -1.94 9.00
N PHE A 28 6.68 -2.37 8.66
CA PHE A 28 5.77 -1.61 7.82
C PHE A 28 4.77 -0.87 8.69
N SER A 29 4.59 0.42 8.41
CA SER A 29 3.51 1.21 8.98
C SER A 29 2.92 2.11 7.91
N ALA A 30 1.63 2.41 8.02
CA ALA A 30 0.99 3.37 7.13
C ALA A 30 0.05 4.29 7.90
N GLU A 31 -0.09 5.50 7.38
CA GLU A 31 -1.00 6.52 7.89
C GLU A 31 -1.70 7.25 6.74
N ARG A 32 -2.84 7.87 7.03
CA ARG A 32 -3.56 8.75 6.11
C ARG A 32 -3.84 10.07 6.80
N THR A 33 -3.30 11.15 6.24
CA THR A 33 -3.43 12.51 6.75
C THR A 33 -4.28 13.36 5.81
N GLY A 34 -5.15 14.19 6.39
CA GLY A 34 -6.01 15.11 5.63
C GLY A 34 -7.00 14.43 4.68
N GLY A 35 -7.22 13.12 4.80
CA GLY A 35 -8.19 12.37 4.00
C GLY A 35 -7.84 12.22 2.52
N SER A 36 -6.65 12.61 2.06
CA SER A 36 -6.22 12.51 0.66
C SER A 36 -4.81 11.93 0.49
N VAL A 37 -3.92 12.13 1.47
CA VAL A 37 -2.53 11.66 1.42
C VAL A 37 -2.40 10.42 2.30
N SER A 38 -1.88 9.34 1.72
CA SER A 38 -1.52 8.12 2.43
C SER A 38 -0.01 7.90 2.32
N THR A 39 0.63 7.61 3.45
CA THR A 39 2.07 7.39 3.56
C THR A 39 2.30 5.95 4.00
N LEU A 40 3.16 5.22 3.28
CA LEU A 40 3.69 3.92 3.70
C LEU A 40 5.15 4.11 4.12
N THR A 41 5.48 3.73 5.35
CA THR A 41 6.84 3.70 5.89
C THR A 41 7.31 2.26 5.98
N ILE A 42 8.51 1.99 5.45
CA ILE A 42 9.16 0.69 5.53
C ILE A 42 10.51 0.89 6.24
N GLN A 43 10.62 0.37 7.44
CA GLN A 43 11.85 0.43 8.24
C GLN A 43 12.71 -0.80 7.97
N ARG A 44 14.04 -0.66 8.11
CA ARG A 44 14.98 -1.79 8.00
C ARG A 44 14.71 -2.65 6.76
N THR A 45 14.67 -2.02 5.59
CA THR A 45 14.31 -2.69 4.31
C THR A 45 15.19 -3.91 4.04
N GLN A 46 14.56 -4.98 3.58
CA GLN A 46 15.19 -6.26 3.23
C GLN A 46 15.05 -6.53 1.72
N GLN A 47 15.82 -7.47 1.18
CA GLN A 47 15.86 -7.72 -0.27
C GLN A 47 14.47 -8.12 -0.81
N GLU A 48 13.71 -8.88 -0.01
CA GLU A 48 12.33 -9.30 -0.26
C GLU A 48 11.33 -8.14 -0.34
N ASP A 49 11.65 -6.95 0.18
CA ASP A 49 10.78 -5.77 0.08
C ASP A 49 10.86 -5.11 -1.32
N SER A 50 11.74 -5.58 -2.20
CA SER A 50 11.90 -5.05 -3.57
C SER A 50 10.67 -5.34 -4.41
N ALA A 51 9.89 -4.30 -4.70
CA ALA A 51 8.65 -4.42 -5.46
C ALA A 51 8.27 -3.09 -6.13
N VAL A 52 7.21 -3.13 -6.94
CA VAL A 52 6.47 -1.93 -7.34
C VAL A 52 5.33 -1.74 -6.33
N TYR A 53 5.38 -0.61 -5.61
CA TYR A 53 4.36 -0.21 -4.66
C TYR A 53 3.33 0.66 -5.37
N LEU A 54 2.06 0.28 -5.30
CA LEU A 54 0.95 1.01 -5.91
C LEU A 54 0.08 1.62 -4.81
N CYS A 55 -0.21 2.92 -4.92
CA CYS A 55 -1.33 3.51 -4.21
C CYS A 55 -2.59 3.31 -5.04
N ALA A 56 -3.72 3.05 -4.36
CA ALA A 56 -5.02 2.96 -4.99
C ALA A 56 -6.06 3.77 -4.20
N SER A 57 -7.10 4.23 -4.89
CA SER A 57 -8.25 4.87 -4.28
C SER A 57 -9.52 4.54 -5.06
N SER A 58 -10.66 4.58 -4.39
CA SER A 58 -11.97 4.52 -5.02
C SER A 58 -12.71 5.82 -4.72
N GLY A 59 -13.24 6.48 -5.75
CA GLY A 59 -14.17 7.59 -5.56
C GLY A 59 -15.57 7.02 -5.41
N GLY A 60 -16.23 7.19 -4.26
CA GLY A 60 -17.61 6.71 -4.09
C GLY A 60 -18.28 7.19 -2.81
N LEU A 61 -19.53 7.65 -2.92
CA LEU A 61 -20.47 7.63 -1.81
C LEU A 61 -20.71 6.15 -1.44
N ALA A 62 -20.84 5.88 -0.14
CA ALA A 62 -21.01 4.54 0.41
C ALA A 62 -22.06 3.74 -0.39
N GLY A 63 -21.60 2.78 -1.22
CA GLY A 63 -22.44 1.76 -1.86
C GLY A 63 -22.39 1.63 -3.40
N TYR A 64 -21.85 2.59 -4.17
CA TYR A 64 -22.09 2.58 -5.63
C TYR A 64 -20.87 2.57 -6.56
N LEU A 65 -19.66 2.84 -6.08
CA LEU A 65 -18.46 2.86 -6.92
C LEU A 65 -17.34 2.03 -6.26
N ASN A 66 -17.10 0.83 -6.82
CA ASN A 66 -16.02 -0.08 -6.42
C ASN A 66 -14.83 -0.03 -7.39
N GLU A 67 -14.82 0.92 -8.32
CA GLU A 67 -13.71 1.05 -9.26
C GLU A 67 -12.46 1.53 -8.52
N GLN A 68 -11.37 0.80 -8.69
CA GLN A 68 -10.08 1.13 -8.11
C GLN A 68 -9.24 1.89 -9.12
N PHE A 69 -8.88 3.11 -8.77
CA PHE A 69 -7.95 3.94 -9.51
C PHE A 69 -6.55 3.75 -8.94
N PHE A 70 -5.64 3.23 -9.75
CA PHE A 70 -4.25 2.99 -9.39
C PHE A 70 -3.38 4.18 -9.80
N GLY A 71 -2.48 4.57 -8.91
CA GLY A 71 -1.39 5.49 -9.25
C GLY A 71 -0.37 4.85 -10.19
N PRO A 72 0.58 5.64 -10.72
CA PRO A 72 1.62 5.16 -11.64
C PRO A 72 2.59 4.14 -10.99
N GLY A 73 2.62 4.10 -9.66
CA GLY A 73 3.48 3.20 -8.90
C GLY A 73 4.89 3.73 -8.65
N THR A 74 5.51 3.21 -7.60
CA THR A 74 6.89 3.51 -7.22
C THR A 74 7.67 2.21 -7.09
N ARG A 75 8.78 2.08 -7.81
CA ARG A 75 9.67 0.92 -7.69
C ARG A 75 10.68 1.15 -6.57
N LEU A 76 10.64 0.28 -5.57
CA LEU A 76 11.68 0.16 -4.56
C LEU A 76 12.62 -0.97 -4.98
N THR A 77 13.93 -0.73 -4.89
CA THR A 77 14.95 -1.76 -5.11
C THR A 77 15.89 -1.75 -3.93
N VAL A 78 15.87 -2.84 -3.17
CA VAL A 78 16.74 -3.04 -2.01
C VAL A 78 17.87 -3.95 -2.47
N LEU A 79 19.07 -3.40 -2.54
CA LEU A 79 20.26 -4.17 -2.90
C LEU A 79 20.70 -4.98 -1.69
N GLY A 80 20.96 -6.28 -1.90
CA GLY A 80 21.62 -7.11 -0.91
C GLY A 80 23.02 -6.56 -0.60
N LYS A 81 23.55 -6.94 0.57
CA LYS A 81 24.97 -6.77 0.84
C LYS A 81 25.78 -7.79 0.05
#